data_AF-A0A165SHK9-F1
#
_entry.id   AF-A0A165SHK9-F1
#
_cell.length_a   1.000
_cell.length_b   1.000
_cell.length_c   1.000
_cell.angle_alpha   90.00
_cell.angle_beta   90.00
_cell.angle_gamma   90.00
#
_symmetry.space_group_name_H-M   'P 1'
#
loop_
_entity.id
_entity.type
_entity.pdbx_description
1 polymer ?
#
loop_
_entity_poly.entity_id
_entity_poly.type
_entity_poly.pdbx_seq_one_letter_code
_entity_poly.pdbx_strand_id
1 'polypeptide(L)'
;MTAQIDYFYTHLSPWAYLGHQEFLRIAENYDVTVTFRPVNLAVLFPLTGGLPLGKRHPARQKYRFIELQRWAEKRSVSMNYKPAHFPADIALADSIAIRLQEQGGPVGTYSQKVFEAVWQKDLNAADENVLTAILNELGLDADNLIAAGKSDEMLEAYTVNSRMAETANAVGSPTYLLNSEPFWGQDRLDLLEDALKSGRGPYQSLE
;
A
#
# COMPACT_ATOMS: atom_id res chain seq x y z
N MET A 1 -9.18 -10.14 -22.32
CA MET A 1 -9.64 -9.47 -21.10
C MET A 1 -8.43 -8.87 -20.44
N THR A 2 -8.48 -7.58 -20.15
CA THR A 2 -7.46 -6.88 -19.35
C THR A 2 -7.40 -7.54 -17.97
N ALA A 3 -6.23 -7.98 -17.52
CA ALA A 3 -6.09 -8.54 -16.17
C ALA A 3 -6.37 -7.45 -15.13
N GLN A 4 -6.94 -7.84 -13.99
CA GLN A 4 -7.24 -6.92 -12.90
C GLN A 4 -6.44 -7.31 -11.66
N ILE A 5 -5.88 -6.31 -10.98
CA ILE A 5 -5.16 -6.50 -9.72
C ILE A 5 -5.78 -5.61 -8.65
N ASP A 6 -6.25 -6.22 -7.57
CA ASP A 6 -6.55 -5.49 -6.34
C ASP A 6 -5.25 -5.33 -5.53
N TYR A 7 -4.84 -4.09 -5.29
CA TYR A 7 -3.63 -3.74 -4.57
C TYR A 7 -3.95 -3.33 -3.14
N PHE A 8 -3.76 -4.24 -2.19
CA PHE A 8 -3.97 -3.99 -0.77
C PHE A 8 -2.71 -3.43 -0.10
N TYR A 9 -2.78 -2.22 0.44
CA TYR A 9 -1.62 -1.59 1.07
C TYR A 9 -2.00 -0.57 2.15
N THR A 10 -1.01 -0.01 2.84
CA THR A 10 -1.19 1.20 3.66
C THR A 10 0.01 2.10 3.43
N HIS A 11 -0.17 3.43 3.44
CA HIS A 11 0.94 4.36 3.25
C HIS A 11 2.00 4.27 4.37
N LEU A 12 1.67 3.65 5.51
CA LEU A 12 2.60 3.37 6.61
C LEU A 12 3.40 2.07 6.42
N SER A 13 3.28 1.36 5.29
CA SER A 13 4.06 0.16 5.04
C SER A 13 5.36 0.50 4.29
N PRO A 14 6.55 0.25 4.87
CA PRO A 14 7.79 0.44 4.12
C PRO A 14 7.95 -0.57 2.99
N TRP A 15 7.34 -1.75 3.13
CA TRP A 15 7.37 -2.77 2.09
C TRP A 15 6.52 -2.35 0.90
N ALA A 16 5.40 -1.65 1.15
CA ALA A 16 4.59 -1.10 0.07
C ALA A 16 5.37 0.00 -0.66
N TYR A 17 6.02 0.92 0.08
CA TYR A 17 6.91 1.92 -0.51
C TYR A 17 7.99 1.31 -1.42
N LEU A 18 8.73 0.32 -0.92
CA LEU A 18 9.79 -0.35 -1.67
C LEU A 18 9.31 -1.05 -2.95
N GLY A 19 8.05 -1.51 -2.97
CA GLY A 19 7.46 -2.21 -4.12
C GLY A 19 6.58 -1.35 -5.02
N HIS A 20 6.20 -0.14 -4.61
CA HIS A 20 5.14 0.63 -5.25
C HIS A 20 5.48 1.01 -6.70
N GLN A 21 6.65 1.63 -6.90
CA GLN A 21 7.07 2.05 -8.25
C GLN A 21 7.26 0.85 -9.19
N GLU A 22 7.82 -0.25 -8.69
CA GLU A 22 7.97 -1.46 -9.49
C GLU A 22 6.61 -2.05 -9.86
N PHE A 23 5.67 -2.09 -8.92
CA PHE A 23 4.33 -2.58 -9.20
C PHE A 23 3.65 -1.75 -10.27
N LEU A 24 3.76 -0.41 -10.21
CA LEU A 24 3.22 0.47 -11.25
C LEU A 24 3.87 0.20 -12.62
N ARG A 25 5.19 0.00 -12.67
CA ARG A 25 5.89 -0.40 -13.92
C ARG A 25 5.35 -1.71 -14.48
N ILE A 26 5.17 -2.73 -13.64
CA ILE A 26 4.60 -4.01 -14.06
C ILE A 26 3.17 -3.79 -14.58
N ALA A 27 2.36 -3.01 -13.87
CA ALA A 27 0.98 -2.79 -14.25
C ALA A 27 0.86 -2.10 -15.62
N GLU A 28 1.71 -1.11 -15.89
CA GLU A 28 1.81 -0.43 -17.19
C GLU A 28 2.29 -1.38 -18.30
N ASN A 29 3.34 -2.17 -18.04
CA ASN A 29 3.93 -3.07 -19.04
C ASN A 29 2.98 -4.17 -19.53
N TYR A 30 2.02 -4.60 -18.70
CA TYR A 30 1.08 -5.67 -19.01
C TYR A 30 -0.36 -5.18 -19.24
N ASP A 31 -0.57 -3.87 -19.29
CA ASP A 31 -1.89 -3.24 -19.46
C ASP A 31 -2.92 -3.83 -18.49
N VAL A 32 -2.61 -3.80 -17.19
CA VAL A 32 -3.53 -4.32 -16.15
C VAL A 32 -4.28 -3.19 -15.46
N THR A 33 -5.56 -3.42 -15.19
CA THR A 33 -6.35 -2.49 -14.38
C THR A 33 -6.01 -2.70 -12.91
N VAL A 34 -5.60 -1.63 -12.24
CA VAL A 34 -5.28 -1.66 -10.80
C VAL A 34 -6.40 -1.01 -10.00
N THR A 35 -6.92 -1.75 -9.01
CA THR A 35 -7.77 -1.19 -7.96
C THR A 35 -6.95 -1.05 -6.68
N PHE A 36 -6.62 0.18 -6.31
CA PHE A 36 -5.96 0.53 -5.06
C PHE A 36 -6.93 0.33 -3.89
N ARG A 37 -6.51 -0.46 -2.90
CA ARG A 37 -7.27 -0.77 -1.70
C ARG A 37 -6.44 -0.51 -0.46
N PRO A 38 -6.32 0.76 -0.02
CA PRO A 38 -5.77 1.05 1.28
C PRO A 38 -6.49 0.24 2.38
N VAL A 39 -5.73 -0.37 3.30
CA VAL A 39 -6.23 -1.20 4.40
C VAL A 39 -5.66 -0.77 5.76
N ASN A 40 -6.45 -0.95 6.81
CA ASN A 40 -6.00 -0.72 8.17
C ASN A 40 -5.35 -1.99 8.74
N LEU A 41 -4.03 -1.99 8.90
CA LEU A 41 -3.30 -3.14 9.45
C LEU A 41 -3.63 -3.43 10.92
N ALA A 42 -4.12 -2.45 11.68
CA ALA A 42 -4.58 -2.68 13.05
C ALA A 42 -5.86 -3.53 13.09
N VAL A 43 -6.65 -3.50 12.01
CA VAL A 43 -7.83 -4.36 11.82
C VAL A 43 -7.41 -5.69 11.18
N LEU A 44 -6.60 -5.65 10.13
CA LEU A 44 -6.25 -6.83 9.34
C LEU A 44 -5.38 -7.85 10.09
N PHE A 45 -4.41 -7.40 10.90
CA PHE A 45 -3.50 -8.32 11.60
C PHE A 45 -4.21 -9.22 12.62
N PRO A 46 -5.08 -8.73 13.52
CA PRO A 46 -5.86 -9.60 14.40
C PRO A 46 -6.70 -10.66 13.68
N LEU A 47 -7.26 -10.32 12.52
CA LEU A 47 -8.09 -11.23 11.72
C LEU A 47 -7.28 -12.36 11.07
N THR A 48 -6.01 -12.11 10.77
CA THR A 48 -5.14 -13.02 10.00
C THR A 48 -4.02 -13.64 10.85
N GLY A 49 -4.06 -13.47 12.18
CA GLY A 49 -3.02 -13.96 13.10
C GLY A 49 -1.70 -13.17 13.03
N GLY A 50 -1.69 -12.03 12.34
CA GLY A 50 -0.54 -11.12 12.28
C GLY A 50 -0.30 -10.39 13.61
N LEU A 51 0.96 -10.03 13.86
CA LEU A 51 1.33 -9.17 15.00
C LEU A 51 1.81 -7.79 14.52
N PRO A 52 1.35 -6.70 15.16
CA PRO A 52 1.96 -5.38 15.01
C PRO A 52 3.47 -5.42 15.29
N LEU A 53 4.25 -4.57 14.62
CA LEU A 53 5.72 -4.61 14.68
C LEU A 53 6.26 -4.63 16.12
N GLY A 54 5.76 -3.75 16.99
CA GLY A 54 6.21 -3.63 18.38
C GLY A 54 5.92 -4.86 19.24
N LYS A 55 4.98 -5.72 18.84
CA LYS A 55 4.65 -6.98 19.53
C LYS A 55 5.43 -8.18 18.99
N ARG A 56 6.20 -8.03 17.90
CA ARG A 56 7.02 -9.12 17.34
C ARG A 56 8.28 -9.33 18.18
N HIS A 57 8.82 -10.55 18.15
CA HIS A 57 10.09 -10.87 18.82
C HIS A 57 11.23 -9.92 18.38
N PRO A 58 12.12 -9.46 19.29
CA PRO A 58 13.21 -8.52 18.98
C PRO A 58 14.09 -8.95 17.79
N ALA A 59 14.31 -10.25 17.60
CA ALA A 59 15.04 -10.77 16.43
C ALA A 59 14.38 -10.39 15.10
N ARG A 60 13.04 -10.47 15.00
CA ARG A 60 12.30 -10.07 13.79
C ARG A 60 12.32 -8.55 13.59
N GLN A 61 12.30 -7.78 14.68
CA GLN A 61 12.42 -6.32 14.62
C GLN A 61 13.79 -5.89 14.09
N LYS A 62 14.88 -6.51 14.57
CA LYS A 62 16.25 -6.28 14.07
C LYS A 62 16.42 -6.74 12.62
N TYR A 63 15.92 -7.93 12.30
CA TYR A 63 16.00 -8.51 10.95
C TYR A 63 15.34 -7.61 9.89
N ARG A 64 14.21 -6.99 10.22
CA ARG A 64 13.52 -6.04 9.33
C ARG A 64 14.47 -4.94 8.82
N PHE A 65 15.31 -4.36 9.67
CA PHE A 65 16.22 -3.30 9.24
C PHE A 65 17.28 -3.78 8.24
N ILE A 66 17.70 -5.04 8.33
CA ILE A 66 18.63 -5.65 7.36
C ILE A 66 17.92 -5.78 6.00
N GLU A 67 16.68 -6.29 6.01
CA GLU A 67 15.89 -6.44 4.79
C GLU A 67 15.53 -5.11 4.13
N LEU A 68 15.19 -4.08 4.92
CA LEU A 68 14.92 -2.75 4.38
C LEU A 68 16.14 -2.18 3.63
N GLN A 69 17.35 -2.38 4.16
CA GLN A 69 18.58 -1.95 3.47
C GLN A 69 18.78 -2.71 2.15
N ARG A 70 18.67 -4.05 2.18
CA ARG A 70 18.83 -4.90 0.98
C ARG A 70 17.89 -4.51 -0.15
N TRP A 71 16.62 -4.28 0.19
CA TRP A 71 15.61 -3.99 -0.81
C TRP A 71 15.64 -2.53 -1.28
N ALA A 72 15.97 -1.59 -0.40
CA ALA A 72 16.25 -0.21 -0.80
C ALA A 72 17.41 -0.16 -1.81
N GLU A 73 18.51 -0.88 -1.55
CA GLU A 73 19.64 -1.00 -2.48
C GLU A 73 19.22 -1.68 -3.80
N LYS A 74 18.59 -2.85 -3.73
CA LYS A 74 18.16 -3.61 -4.93
C LYS A 74 17.22 -2.79 -5.83
N ARG A 75 16.35 -1.97 -5.26
CA ARG A 75 15.39 -1.14 -6.01
C ARG A 75 15.88 0.28 -6.28
N SER A 76 17.09 0.65 -5.82
CA SER A 76 17.61 2.03 -5.90
C SER A 76 16.67 3.08 -5.29
N VAL A 77 16.02 2.74 -4.17
CA VAL A 77 15.07 3.60 -3.45
C VAL A 77 15.76 4.24 -2.25
N SER A 78 15.74 5.57 -2.16
CA SER A 78 16.24 6.31 -1.01
C SER A 78 15.28 6.16 0.17
N MET A 79 15.78 5.79 1.36
CA MET A 79 14.91 5.48 2.50
C MET A 79 15.51 5.90 3.85
N ASN A 80 14.73 6.65 4.63
CA ASN A 80 14.86 6.76 6.08
C ASN A 80 14.28 5.49 6.74
N TYR A 81 15.15 4.68 7.32
CA TYR A 81 14.75 3.42 7.97
C TYR A 81 14.04 3.62 9.31
N LYS A 82 14.15 4.81 9.92
CA LYS A 82 13.54 5.14 11.22
C LYS A 82 12.88 6.51 11.18
N PRO A 83 11.76 6.69 10.44
CA PRO A 83 11.04 7.94 10.45
C PRO A 83 10.62 8.34 11.87
N ALA A 84 10.76 9.62 12.21
CA ALA A 84 10.52 10.15 13.54
C ALA A 84 9.07 9.95 14.01
N HIS A 85 8.14 9.89 13.06
CA HIS A 85 6.71 9.77 13.32
C HIS A 85 6.18 8.32 13.24
N PHE A 86 7.03 7.33 12.96
CA PHE A 86 6.56 5.95 12.81
C PHE A 86 6.33 5.26 14.17
N PRO A 87 5.17 4.62 14.42
CA PRO A 87 3.98 4.57 13.55
C PRO A 87 3.03 5.77 13.77
N ALA A 88 2.61 6.41 12.67
CA ALA A 88 1.62 7.48 12.67
C ALA A 88 0.23 6.95 12.29
N ASP A 89 -0.83 7.66 12.65
CA ASP A 89 -2.18 7.36 12.14
C ASP A 89 -2.32 7.84 10.70
N ILE A 90 -2.44 6.91 9.76
CA ILE A 90 -2.42 7.17 8.33
C ILE A 90 -3.81 7.10 7.69
N ALA A 91 -4.87 6.96 8.51
CA ALA A 91 -6.23 6.75 8.04
C ALA A 91 -6.70 7.83 7.06
N LEU A 92 -6.41 9.11 7.34
CA LEU A 92 -6.76 10.20 6.43
C LEU A 92 -6.06 10.07 5.07
N ALA A 93 -4.76 9.79 5.05
CA ALA A 93 -4.00 9.66 3.81
C ALA A 93 -4.47 8.45 2.98
N ASP A 94 -4.77 7.33 3.65
CA ASP A 94 -5.35 6.12 3.05
C ASP A 94 -6.77 6.41 2.49
N SER A 95 -7.63 7.10 3.25
CA SER A 95 -8.98 7.50 2.80
C SER A 95 -8.97 8.46 1.61
N ILE A 96 -8.02 9.39 1.55
CA ILE A 96 -7.86 10.28 0.38
C ILE A 96 -7.52 9.47 -0.88
N ALA A 97 -6.68 8.43 -0.78
CA ALA A 97 -6.40 7.56 -1.92
C ALA A 97 -7.66 6.82 -2.42
N ILE A 98 -8.53 6.39 -1.50
CA ILE A 98 -9.83 5.79 -1.86
C ILE A 98 -10.68 6.81 -2.62
N ARG A 99 -10.83 8.02 -2.07
CA ARG A 99 -11.61 9.07 -2.71
C ARG A 99 -11.08 9.44 -4.08
N LEU A 100 -9.76 9.57 -4.20
CA LEU A 100 -9.09 9.91 -5.44
C LEU A 100 -9.33 8.84 -6.50
N GLN A 101 -9.39 7.56 -6.11
CA GLN A 101 -9.73 6.47 -7.02
C GLN A 101 -11.16 6.59 -7.57
N GLU A 102 -12.14 6.90 -6.73
CA GLU A 102 -13.54 7.06 -7.17
C GLU A 102 -13.71 8.16 -8.21
N GLN A 103 -12.84 9.17 -8.16
CA GLN A 103 -12.81 10.29 -9.10
C GLN A 103 -11.96 10.02 -10.35
N GLY A 104 -11.35 8.82 -10.47
CA GLY A 104 -10.43 8.50 -11.57
C GLY A 104 -9.12 9.28 -11.51
N GLY A 105 -8.71 9.75 -10.33
CA GLY A 105 -7.51 10.55 -10.13
C GLY A 105 -6.22 9.72 -10.09
N PRO A 106 -5.04 10.39 -9.98
CA PRO A 106 -3.73 9.76 -10.09
C PRO A 106 -3.29 9.06 -8.79
N VAL A 107 -4.03 8.05 -8.33
CA VAL A 107 -3.81 7.36 -7.04
C VAL A 107 -2.38 6.85 -6.88
N GLY A 108 -1.82 6.22 -7.92
CA GLY A 108 -0.43 5.73 -7.89
C GLY A 108 0.59 6.85 -7.65
N THR A 109 0.40 8.02 -8.24
CA THR A 109 1.31 9.17 -8.05
C THR A 109 1.13 9.79 -6.66
N TYR A 110 -0.12 9.95 -6.21
CA TYR A 110 -0.43 10.41 -4.86
C TYR A 110 0.21 9.49 -3.80
N SER A 111 0.01 8.18 -3.91
CA SER A 111 0.56 7.23 -2.97
C SER A 111 2.08 7.25 -2.92
N GLN A 112 2.74 7.40 -4.06
CA GLN A 112 4.19 7.56 -4.11
C GLN A 112 4.65 8.79 -3.30
N LYS A 113 3.98 9.94 -3.44
CA LYS A 113 4.32 11.15 -2.70
C LYS A 113 4.10 11.00 -1.19
N VAL A 114 3.04 10.33 -0.77
CA VAL A 114 2.78 10.05 0.65
C VAL A 114 3.82 9.08 1.21
N PHE A 115 4.18 8.03 0.46
CA PHE A 115 5.26 7.13 0.87
C PHE A 115 6.60 7.88 1.01
N GLU A 116 6.96 8.73 0.06
CA GLU A 116 8.18 9.55 0.13
C GLU A 116 8.15 10.52 1.32
N ALA A 117 6.99 11.11 1.63
CA ALA A 117 6.83 11.98 2.79
C ALA A 117 7.24 11.25 4.08
N VAL A 118 6.76 10.03 4.30
CA VAL A 118 7.09 9.22 5.48
C VAL A 118 8.51 8.66 5.40
N TRP A 119 8.80 7.91 4.34
CA TRP A 119 9.95 7.01 4.27
C TRP A 119 11.20 7.65 3.68
N GLN A 120 11.13 8.87 3.16
CA GLN A 120 12.30 9.57 2.61
C GLN A 120 12.51 10.95 3.23
N LYS A 121 11.43 11.73 3.38
CA LYS A 121 11.49 13.14 3.81
C LYS A 121 11.27 13.35 5.31
N ASP A 122 11.01 12.28 6.05
CA ASP A 122 10.78 12.29 7.52
C ASP A 122 9.62 13.22 7.95
N LEU A 123 8.58 13.30 7.13
CA LEU A 123 7.37 14.10 7.39
C LEU A 123 6.28 13.25 8.06
N ASN A 124 5.42 13.92 8.84
CA ASN A 124 4.25 13.28 9.44
C ASN A 124 3.07 13.24 8.46
N ALA A 125 2.83 12.10 7.82
CA ALA A 125 1.68 11.93 6.92
C ALA A 125 0.31 11.78 7.65
N ALA A 126 0.29 11.89 8.98
CA ALA A 126 -0.95 12.13 9.74
C ALA A 126 -1.32 13.63 9.82
N ASP A 127 -0.39 14.53 9.48
CA ASP A 127 -0.64 15.97 9.48
C ASP A 127 -1.33 16.39 8.18
N GLU A 128 -2.49 17.02 8.32
CA GLU A 128 -3.29 17.53 7.20
C GLU A 128 -2.51 18.51 6.34
N ASN A 129 -1.63 19.33 6.92
CA ASN A 129 -0.83 20.28 6.16
C ASN A 129 0.14 19.57 5.20
N VAL A 130 0.69 18.42 5.62
CA VAL A 130 1.57 17.60 4.77
C VAL A 130 0.75 17.02 3.61
N LEU A 131 -0.44 16.51 3.87
CA LEU A 131 -1.32 15.96 2.83
C LEU A 131 -1.82 17.04 1.87
N THR A 132 -2.21 18.21 2.39
CA THR A 132 -2.59 19.39 1.59
C THR A 132 -1.45 19.83 0.67
N ALA A 133 -0.21 19.89 1.18
CA ALA A 133 0.94 20.23 0.37
C ALA A 133 1.17 19.23 -0.78
N ILE A 134 1.04 17.92 -0.50
CA ILE A 134 1.15 16.86 -1.52
C ILE A 134 0.06 16.99 -2.58
N LEU A 135 -1.20 17.19 -2.16
CA LEU A 135 -2.33 17.32 -3.07
C LEU A 135 -2.19 18.56 -3.97
N ASN A 136 -1.77 19.69 -3.41
CA ASN A 136 -1.49 20.91 -4.16
C ASN A 136 -0.32 20.75 -5.13
N GLU A 137 0.75 20.05 -4.75
CA GLU A 137 1.88 19.72 -5.64
C GLU A 137 1.41 18.93 -6.87
N LEU A 138 0.37 18.11 -6.71
CA LEU A 138 -0.24 17.30 -7.78
C LEU A 138 -1.32 18.06 -8.57
N GLY A 139 -1.60 19.32 -8.23
CA GLY A 139 -2.65 20.12 -8.87
C GLY A 139 -4.07 19.63 -8.56
N LEU A 140 -4.27 18.92 -7.45
CA LEU A 140 -5.56 18.40 -7.00
C LEU A 140 -6.25 19.39 -6.05
N ASP A 141 -7.58 19.30 -5.93
CA ASP A 141 -8.37 20.09 -4.97
C ASP A 141 -8.16 19.55 -3.56
N ALA A 142 -7.14 20.07 -2.88
CA ALA A 142 -6.73 19.62 -1.56
C ALA A 142 -7.85 19.77 -0.52
N ASP A 143 -8.56 20.91 -0.52
CA ASP A 143 -9.61 21.19 0.45
C ASP A 143 -10.76 20.18 0.30
N ASN A 144 -11.20 19.91 -0.93
CA ASN A 144 -12.25 18.93 -1.19
C ASN A 144 -11.82 17.50 -0.80
N LEU A 145 -10.61 17.09 -1.18
CA LEU A 145 -10.11 15.74 -0.91
C LEU A 145 -9.86 15.50 0.59
N ILE A 146 -9.34 16.48 1.30
CA ILE A 146 -9.16 16.41 2.77
C ILE A 146 -10.51 16.30 3.46
N ALA A 147 -11.49 17.14 3.08
CA ALA A 147 -12.83 17.09 3.65
C ALA A 147 -13.51 15.75 3.37
N ALA A 148 -13.41 15.24 2.14
CA ALA A 148 -13.95 13.94 1.77
C ALA A 148 -13.26 12.78 2.49
N GLY A 149 -11.92 12.79 2.62
CA GLY A 149 -11.16 11.74 3.30
C GLY A 149 -11.50 11.58 4.78
N LYS A 150 -12.07 12.62 5.41
CA LYS A 150 -12.56 12.62 6.80
C LYS A 150 -14.01 12.15 6.94
N SER A 151 -14.72 11.92 5.83
CA SER A 151 -16.13 11.55 5.88
C SER A 151 -16.31 10.13 6.42
N ASP A 152 -17.46 9.87 7.05
CA ASP A 152 -17.84 8.53 7.50
C ASP A 152 -17.90 7.54 6.32
N GLU A 153 -18.27 8.02 5.13
CA GLU A 153 -18.30 7.22 3.89
C GLU A 153 -16.90 6.69 3.54
N MET A 154 -15.87 7.54 3.58
CA MET A 154 -14.50 7.10 3.28
C MET A 154 -13.91 6.21 4.38
N LEU A 155 -14.25 6.46 5.65
CA LEU A 155 -13.85 5.58 6.76
C LEU A 155 -14.51 4.20 6.68
N GLU A 156 -15.78 4.12 6.27
CA GLU A 156 -16.45 2.85 6.01
C GLU A 156 -15.81 2.15 4.79
N ALA A 157 -15.53 2.86 3.70
CA ALA A 157 -14.84 2.30 2.54
C ALA A 157 -13.45 1.72 2.90
N TYR A 158 -12.70 2.41 3.76
CA TYR A 158 -11.42 1.93 4.29
C TYR A 158 -11.56 0.66 5.15
N THR A 159 -12.64 0.59 5.93
CA THR A 159 -13.00 -0.60 6.71
C THR A 159 -13.40 -1.77 5.81
N VAL A 160 -14.21 -1.50 4.77
CA VAL A 160 -14.62 -2.49 3.76
C VAL A 160 -13.41 -3.06 3.04
N ASN A 161 -12.44 -2.24 2.62
CA ASN A 161 -11.19 -2.73 2.02
C ASN A 161 -10.45 -3.72 2.93
N SER A 162 -10.45 -3.49 4.24
CA SER A 162 -9.81 -4.38 5.22
C SER A 162 -10.53 -5.74 5.33
N ARG A 163 -11.87 -5.75 5.25
CA ARG A 163 -12.68 -7.00 5.20
C ARG A 163 -12.50 -7.75 3.87
N MET A 164 -12.38 -7.02 2.76
CA MET A 164 -12.07 -7.61 1.46
C MET A 164 -10.69 -8.26 1.45
N ALA A 165 -9.69 -7.62 2.07
CA ALA A 165 -8.35 -8.19 2.22
C ALA A 165 -8.39 -9.52 3.00
N GLU A 166 -9.13 -9.58 4.11
CA GLU A 166 -9.35 -10.81 4.87
C GLU A 166 -9.97 -11.91 3.98
N THR A 167 -11.06 -11.59 3.28
CA THR A 167 -11.76 -12.55 2.40
C THR A 167 -10.86 -13.05 1.26
N ALA A 168 -9.96 -12.20 0.77
CA ALA A 168 -9.02 -12.51 -0.30
C ALA A 168 -7.72 -13.20 0.18
N ASN A 169 -7.63 -13.56 1.46
CA ASN A 169 -6.40 -14.08 2.08
C ASN A 169 -5.19 -13.14 1.93
N ALA A 170 -5.42 -11.83 1.82
CA ALA A 170 -4.38 -10.81 1.82
C ALA A 170 -3.97 -10.51 3.27
N VAL A 171 -2.89 -11.14 3.73
CA VAL A 171 -2.47 -11.15 5.15
C VAL A 171 -1.62 -9.94 5.58
N GLY A 172 -1.38 -8.98 4.68
CA GLY A 172 -0.62 -7.78 5.03
C GLY A 172 -0.42 -6.83 3.86
N SER A 173 0.46 -5.84 4.07
CA SER A 173 0.79 -4.82 3.09
C SER A 173 2.26 -4.88 2.65
N PRO A 174 2.56 -4.87 1.34
CA PRO A 174 1.62 -4.89 0.22
C PRO A 174 1.12 -6.31 -0.09
N THR A 175 -0.11 -6.45 -0.57
CA THR A 175 -0.58 -7.68 -1.24
C THR A 175 -1.19 -7.31 -2.59
N TYR A 176 -0.80 -8.03 -3.63
CA TYR A 176 -1.32 -7.87 -4.99
C TYR A 176 -2.19 -9.09 -5.29
N LEU A 177 -3.49 -8.90 -5.49
CA LEU A 177 -4.43 -9.98 -5.77
C LEU A 177 -4.69 -10.04 -7.28
N LEU A 178 -4.13 -11.03 -7.97
CA LEU A 178 -4.34 -11.24 -9.40
C LEU A 178 -5.31 -12.41 -9.59
N ASN A 179 -6.50 -12.14 -10.12
CA ASN A 179 -7.52 -13.17 -10.39
C ASN A 179 -7.77 -14.12 -9.18
N SER A 180 -7.85 -13.57 -7.96
CA SER A 180 -8.00 -14.29 -6.69
C SER A 180 -6.75 -14.98 -6.12
N GLU A 181 -5.57 -14.89 -6.76
CA GLU A 181 -4.31 -15.35 -6.17
C GLU A 181 -3.58 -14.19 -5.46
N PRO A 182 -3.30 -14.28 -4.15
CA PRO A 182 -2.61 -13.24 -3.41
C PRO A 182 -1.08 -13.38 -3.52
N PHE A 183 -0.41 -12.30 -3.92
CA PHE A 183 1.04 -12.14 -3.90
C PHE A 183 1.42 -11.17 -2.78
N TRP A 184 1.81 -11.71 -1.63
CA TRP A 184 2.11 -10.92 -0.44
C TRP A 184 3.60 -10.54 -0.33
N GLY A 185 3.87 -9.23 -0.36
CA GLY A 185 5.21 -8.66 -0.22
C GLY A 185 5.77 -8.11 -1.53
N GLN A 186 6.59 -7.06 -1.43
CA GLN A 186 7.27 -6.48 -2.60
C GLN A 186 8.27 -7.44 -3.28
N ASP A 187 8.67 -8.48 -2.55
CA ASP A 187 9.52 -9.58 -2.99
C ASP A 187 8.73 -10.70 -3.71
N ARG A 188 7.45 -10.48 -4.01
CA ARG A 188 6.62 -11.35 -4.85
C ARG A 188 6.28 -10.74 -6.21
N LEU A 189 6.75 -9.52 -6.49
CA LEU A 189 6.51 -8.84 -7.76
C LEU A 189 7.06 -9.62 -8.97
N ASP A 190 8.22 -10.26 -8.83
CA ASP A 190 8.78 -11.10 -9.91
C ASP A 190 7.85 -12.30 -10.22
N LEU A 191 7.26 -12.93 -9.18
CA LEU A 191 6.29 -14.03 -9.36
C LEU A 191 4.95 -13.55 -9.91
N LEU A 192 4.52 -12.35 -9.54
CA LEU A 192 3.34 -11.69 -10.10
C LEU A 192 3.55 -11.41 -11.60
N GLU A 193 4.71 -10.88 -11.98
CA GLU A 193 5.09 -10.62 -13.36
C GLU A 193 5.15 -11.92 -14.19
N ASP A 194 5.72 -13.00 -13.63
CA ASP A 194 5.72 -14.32 -14.24
C ASP A 194 4.28 -14.87 -14.46
N ALA A 195 3.38 -14.64 -13.50
CA ALA A 195 1.97 -15.04 -13.62
C ALA A 195 1.26 -14.28 -14.76
N LEU A 196 1.47 -12.97 -14.85
CA LEU A 196 0.94 -12.14 -15.93
C LEU A 196 1.50 -12.57 -17.29
N LYS A 197 2.82 -12.80 -17.37
CA LYS A 197 3.50 -13.19 -18.61
C LYS A 197 3.07 -14.55 -19.13
N SER A 198 2.89 -15.52 -18.24
CA SER A 198 2.46 -16.87 -18.63
C SER A 198 0.97 -16.98 -18.88
N GLY A 199 0.16 -16.06 -18.35
CA GLY A 199 -1.30 -16.14 -18.41
C GLY A 199 -1.88 -17.35 -17.67
N ARG A 200 -1.12 -17.93 -16.74
CA ARG A 200 -1.57 -19.09 -15.97
C ARG A 200 -2.80 -18.76 -15.12
N GLY A 201 -3.62 -19.77 -14.87
CA GLY A 201 -4.70 -19.66 -13.90
C GLY A 201 -4.18 -19.39 -12.48
N PRO A 202 -5.02 -18.79 -11.61
CA PRO A 202 -4.66 -18.54 -10.22
C PRO A 202 -4.51 -19.86 -9.45
N TYR A 203 -3.49 -19.95 -8.60
CA TYR A 203 -3.41 -21.05 -7.64
C TYR A 203 -4.48 -20.91 -6.55
N GLN A 204 -5.00 -22.04 -6.11
CA GLN A 204 -6.01 -22.12 -5.05
C GLN A 204 -5.42 -22.77 -3.80
N SER A 205 -6.02 -22.48 -2.64
CA SER A 205 -5.76 -23.25 -1.42
C SER A 205 -6.05 -24.73 -1.66
N LEU A 206 -5.25 -25.59 -1.03
CA LEU A 206 -5.49 -27.05 -1.03
C LEU A 206 -6.49 -27.49 0.05
N GLU A 207 -6.91 -26.55 0.88
CA GLU A 207 -7.91 -26.68 1.95
C GLU A 207 -9.10 -25.76 1.68
#